data_AF-A0A1F8MIY6-F1
#
_entry.id   AF-A0A1F8MIY6-F1
#
_cell.length_a   1.000
_cell.length_b   1.000
_cell.length_c   1.000
_cell.angle_alpha   90.00
_cell.angle_beta   90.00
_cell.angle_gamma   90.00
#
_symmetry.space_group_name_H-M   'P 1'
#
loop_
_entity.id
_entity.type
_entity.pdbx_description
1 polymer ?
#
loop_
_entity_poly.entity_id
_entity_poly.type
_entity_poly.pdbx_seq_one_letter_code
_entity_poly.pdbx_strand_id
1 'polypeptide(L)'
;METIKLNIDGRDIETQSGKSVLEASLEAGIYIPYLCYHPDLGTTGDCGLCLVEVEGSDELVISCTTPVAGGMVVKTKSKRLAEARRQAMEKILAGHPADCGTCIKYLNCELQSLKQYISEEEYKPKGRARLFAVDNSNPLFTIDPNKCVMCTRCIRACKDLRGVGVLIEKTKGEERYIGTENGLPLADSGCRFCGACAEVCPSGAIMDKEELTKGKNRKHALLPCRYTCPAEIDVPRYLRFIGEKKYTAAAAVIREKVPFPGVLGYVCDRPCEDVCRRGEVNQPVSIRELKRYAAEHDADDLKSIRKPATDKKVAVIGSGPAGLTAAYYLALQGHDVSVFETLPFAGGMLRCGIPEYRLPRAVLDKEIKCIEDMGIEIKTGTRIESIDTLFQQGFDGIITSIGTHQGQKLRIPGADNDGVLIGVDFLRDINLGKEVNIGENVLVLGGGNVAFDCARAARRLGATEVKIACLESRETMPAADDEIKQGEEEGITLYPARTFTRILTENGKITGVECLEVSSLTFDEEKNPQIETREDSQHVIEADTVIFAIGQRPE
;
A
#
# COMPACT_ATOMS: atom_id res chain seq x y z
N MET A 1 -9.27 34.32 -1.08
CA MET A 1 -10.72 34.26 -0.76
C MET A 1 -10.96 35.19 0.41
N GLU A 2 -12.05 35.95 0.37
CA GLU A 2 -12.43 36.88 1.44
C GLU A 2 -12.92 36.11 2.68
N THR A 3 -12.52 36.56 3.86
CA THR A 3 -12.97 35.98 5.14
C THR A 3 -14.28 36.62 5.55
N ILE A 4 -15.29 35.79 5.83
CA ILE A 4 -16.63 36.20 6.25
C ILE A 4 -16.83 35.86 7.73
N LYS A 5 -17.49 36.78 8.44
CA LYS A 5 -17.93 36.62 9.83
C LYS A 5 -19.43 36.36 9.89
N LEU A 6 -19.82 35.34 10.64
CA LEU A 6 -21.21 35.02 10.96
C LEU A 6 -21.33 34.51 12.39
N ASN A 7 -22.54 34.58 12.95
CA ASN A 7 -22.84 34.09 14.28
C ASN A 7 -23.67 32.80 14.19
N ILE A 8 -23.23 31.72 14.83
CA ILE A 8 -23.98 30.46 14.91
C ILE A 8 -24.18 30.10 16.39
N ASP A 9 -25.44 30.00 16.82
CA ASP A 9 -25.83 29.73 18.22
C ASP A 9 -25.14 30.64 19.25
N GLY A 10 -24.96 31.92 18.92
CA GLY A 10 -24.29 32.90 19.79
C GLY A 10 -22.77 32.88 19.69
N ARG A 11 -22.18 32.05 18.82
CA ARG A 11 -20.73 31.94 18.62
C ARG A 11 -20.32 32.61 17.31
N ASP A 12 -19.44 33.60 17.40
CA ASP A 12 -18.86 34.23 16.21
C ASP A 12 -17.85 33.29 15.57
N ILE A 13 -18.02 33.03 14.28
CA ILE A 13 -17.15 32.17 13.48
C ILE A 13 -16.63 32.91 12.27
N GLU A 14 -15.40 32.57 11.86
CA GLU A 14 -14.75 33.08 10.67
C GLU A 14 -14.61 31.94 9.66
N THR A 15 -15.03 32.17 8.42
CA THR A 15 -14.93 31.19 7.34
C THR A 15 -14.62 31.86 6.01
N GLN A 16 -14.37 31.07 4.97
CA GLN A 16 -14.08 31.58 3.64
C GLN A 16 -15.38 31.83 2.85
N SER A 17 -15.40 32.91 2.08
CA SER A 17 -16.47 33.21 1.11
C SER A 17 -16.66 32.07 0.10
N GLY A 18 -17.92 31.77 -0.22
CA GLY A 18 -18.33 30.69 -1.15
C GLY A 18 -18.73 29.37 -0.49
N LYS A 19 -18.53 29.21 0.82
CA LYS A 19 -18.98 28.04 1.58
C LYS A 19 -20.45 28.13 1.96
N SER A 20 -21.06 26.97 2.16
CA SER A 20 -22.39 26.84 2.73
C SER A 20 -22.38 27.02 4.25
N VAL A 21 -23.54 27.35 4.84
CA VAL A 21 -23.72 27.41 6.29
C VAL A 21 -23.36 26.08 6.96
N LEU A 22 -23.65 24.94 6.31
CA LEU A 22 -23.29 23.62 6.83
C LEU A 22 -21.76 23.43 6.90
N GLU A 23 -21.05 23.72 5.81
CA GLU A 23 -19.58 23.59 5.75
C GLU A 23 -18.91 24.46 6.81
N ALA A 24 -19.33 25.73 6.92
CA ALA A 24 -18.82 26.65 7.93
C ALA A 24 -19.10 26.17 9.36
N SER A 25 -20.28 25.59 9.60
CA SER A 25 -20.63 25.02 10.91
C SER A 25 -19.73 23.85 11.28
N LEU A 26 -19.52 22.92 10.34
CA LEU A 26 -18.69 21.72 10.59
C LEU A 26 -17.22 22.08 10.84
N GLU A 27 -16.67 23.05 10.11
CA GLU A 27 -15.32 23.57 10.33
C GLU A 27 -15.16 24.22 11.72
N ALA A 28 -16.21 24.87 12.22
CA ALA A 28 -16.27 25.43 13.56
C ALA A 28 -16.59 24.41 14.67
N GLY A 29 -16.74 23.12 14.33
CA GLY A 29 -17.10 22.05 15.26
C GLY A 29 -18.57 22.10 15.73
N ILE A 30 -19.44 22.80 14.99
CA ILE A 30 -20.88 22.90 15.26
C ILE A 30 -21.61 21.88 14.38
N TYR A 31 -22.19 20.86 15.03
CA TYR A 31 -22.90 19.81 14.31
C TYR A 31 -24.33 20.21 13.95
N ILE A 32 -24.65 20.13 12.67
CA ILE A 32 -26.01 20.20 12.12
C ILE A 32 -26.32 18.83 11.53
N PRO A 33 -27.49 18.20 11.78
CA PRO A 33 -27.83 16.89 11.20
C PRO A 33 -27.89 16.91 9.67
N TYR A 34 -27.30 15.93 9.00
CA TYR A 34 -27.37 15.75 7.55
C TYR A 34 -27.24 14.28 7.16
N LEU A 35 -27.80 13.90 6.00
CA LEU A 35 -27.70 12.53 5.47
C LEU A 35 -27.38 12.46 3.98
N CYS A 36 -27.77 13.46 3.17
CA CYS A 36 -27.46 13.47 1.73
C CYS A 36 -26.15 14.21 1.40
N TYR A 37 -25.64 15.05 2.32
CA TYR A 37 -24.37 15.77 2.19
C TYR A 37 -23.18 14.85 2.43
N HIS A 38 -22.11 15.00 1.65
CA HIS A 38 -20.80 14.35 1.86
C HIS A 38 -19.72 15.34 1.42
N PRO A 39 -18.59 15.51 2.12
CA PRO A 39 -17.58 16.53 1.78
C PRO A 39 -17.07 16.46 0.33
N ASP A 40 -16.89 15.25 -0.20
CA ASP A 40 -16.43 15.05 -1.57
C ASP A 40 -17.57 15.06 -2.62
N LEU A 41 -18.83 15.22 -2.22
CA LEU A 41 -19.98 15.24 -3.13
C LEU A 41 -20.74 16.57 -3.01
N GLY A 42 -21.11 17.18 -4.13
CA GLY A 42 -22.03 18.33 -4.11
C GLY A 42 -23.35 17.96 -3.43
N THR A 43 -24.01 18.89 -2.73
CA THR A 43 -25.26 18.60 -1.98
C THR A 43 -26.51 18.67 -2.84
N THR A 44 -27.60 18.02 -2.41
CA THR A 44 -28.93 18.19 -3.01
C THR A 44 -29.94 18.87 -2.09
N GLY A 45 -29.70 18.88 -0.76
CA GLY A 45 -30.66 19.43 0.21
C GLY A 45 -31.89 18.56 0.47
N ASP A 46 -32.10 17.48 -0.29
CA ASP A 46 -33.36 16.71 -0.31
C ASP A 46 -33.70 16.03 1.02
N CYS A 47 -32.70 15.72 1.87
CA CYS A 47 -32.96 15.00 3.11
C CYS A 47 -33.69 15.83 4.18
N GLY A 48 -33.69 17.17 4.08
CA GLY A 48 -34.37 18.06 5.02
C GLY A 48 -33.84 18.04 6.47
N LEU A 49 -32.78 17.31 6.79
CA LEU A 49 -32.25 17.24 8.16
C LEU A 49 -31.43 18.48 8.55
N CYS A 50 -30.79 19.12 7.57
CA CYS A 50 -29.86 20.23 7.81
C CYS A 50 -30.55 21.60 7.90
N LEU A 51 -31.84 21.62 8.25
CA LEU A 51 -32.59 22.85 8.44
C LEU A 51 -31.99 23.69 9.57
N VAL A 52 -31.95 25.01 9.38
CA VAL A 52 -31.53 26.01 10.36
C VAL A 52 -32.48 27.21 10.32
N GLU A 53 -32.50 27.99 11.38
CA GLU A 53 -33.17 29.30 11.41
C GLU A 53 -32.13 30.38 11.12
N VAL A 54 -32.46 31.32 10.24
CA VAL A 54 -31.63 32.49 9.94
C VAL A 54 -32.40 33.73 10.36
N GLU A 55 -31.77 34.60 11.13
CA GLU A 55 -32.41 35.85 11.57
C GLU A 55 -32.81 36.71 10.36
N GLY A 56 -34.05 37.20 10.37
CA GLY A 56 -34.65 37.92 9.24
C GLY A 56 -35.34 37.02 8.19
N SER A 57 -35.30 35.69 8.35
CA SER A 57 -36.09 34.74 7.56
C SER A 57 -37.24 34.14 8.37
N ASP A 58 -38.46 34.21 7.86
CA ASP A 58 -39.62 33.54 8.46
C ASP A 58 -39.64 32.02 8.18
N GLU A 59 -38.92 31.59 7.14
CA GLU A 59 -38.80 30.19 6.72
C GLU A 59 -37.56 29.51 7.31
N LEU A 60 -37.64 28.18 7.48
CA LEU A 60 -36.48 27.36 7.80
C LEU A 60 -35.64 27.17 6.55
N VAL A 61 -34.33 27.32 6.69
CA VAL A 61 -33.41 27.34 5.54
C VAL A 61 -32.55 26.08 5.54
N ILE A 62 -32.25 25.55 4.35
CA ILE A 62 -31.39 24.38 4.16
C ILE A 62 -29.91 24.81 4.24
N SER A 63 -29.23 24.50 5.34
CA SER A 63 -27.86 24.99 5.58
C SER A 63 -26.83 24.51 4.56
N CYS A 64 -27.01 23.33 3.96
CA CYS A 64 -26.02 22.77 3.02
C CYS A 64 -26.01 23.43 1.64
N THR A 65 -27.11 24.06 1.24
CA THR A 65 -27.23 24.77 -0.06
C THR A 65 -27.20 26.29 0.11
N THR A 66 -27.21 26.79 1.33
CA THR A 66 -27.27 28.22 1.63
C THR A 66 -25.87 28.78 1.82
N PRO A 67 -25.40 29.72 0.99
CA PRO A 67 -24.10 30.36 1.15
C PRO A 67 -24.05 31.20 2.44
N VAL A 68 -22.87 31.25 3.07
CA VAL A 68 -22.63 32.17 4.19
C VAL A 68 -22.61 33.62 3.72
N ALA A 69 -23.14 34.52 4.53
CA ALA A 69 -23.10 35.96 4.30
C ALA A 69 -22.56 36.69 5.54
N GLY A 70 -21.91 37.83 5.33
CA GLY A 70 -21.39 38.66 6.42
C GLY A 70 -22.49 39.16 7.35
N GLY A 71 -22.33 38.94 8.66
CA GLY A 71 -23.31 39.33 9.67
C GLY A 71 -24.52 38.39 9.76
N MET A 72 -24.52 37.26 9.06
CA MET A 72 -25.56 36.26 9.16
C MET A 72 -25.64 35.70 10.59
N VAL A 73 -26.86 35.60 11.15
CA VAL A 73 -27.10 34.99 12.47
C VAL A 73 -27.93 33.73 12.27
N VAL A 74 -27.37 32.58 12.66
CA VAL A 74 -27.95 31.26 12.44
C VAL A 74 -28.20 30.58 13.79
N LYS A 75 -29.39 30.00 13.96
CA LYS A 75 -29.72 29.10 15.08
C LYS A 75 -29.84 27.68 14.56
N THR A 76 -29.15 26.74 15.19
CA THR A 76 -29.17 25.32 14.82
C THR A 76 -30.06 24.49 15.73
N LYS A 77 -30.55 25.07 16.84
CA LYS A 77 -31.39 24.42 17.85
C LYS A 77 -32.60 25.29 18.20
N SER A 78 -33.80 24.74 18.01
CA SER A 78 -35.07 25.29 18.47
C SER A 78 -36.12 24.18 18.50
N LYS A 79 -37.27 24.41 19.18
CA LYS A 79 -38.40 23.47 19.14
C LYS A 79 -38.95 23.29 17.72
N ARG A 80 -38.97 24.37 16.94
CA ARG A 80 -39.41 24.38 15.54
C ARG A 80 -38.50 23.53 14.66
N LEU A 81 -37.19 23.64 14.85
CA LEU A 81 -36.19 22.83 14.14
C LEU A 81 -36.26 21.35 14.53
N ALA A 82 -36.44 21.05 15.82
CA ALA A 82 -36.58 19.68 16.29
C ALA A 82 -37.77 18.98 15.63
N GLU A 83 -38.94 19.64 15.60
CA GLU A 83 -40.15 19.10 14.98
C GLU A 83 -40.00 18.93 13.46
N ALA A 84 -39.42 19.91 12.76
CA ALA A 84 -39.18 19.81 11.33
C ALA A 84 -38.21 18.66 10.97
N ARG A 85 -37.12 18.50 11.72
CA ARG A 85 -36.16 17.41 11.55
C ARG A 85 -36.77 16.05 11.86
N ARG A 86 -37.63 15.96 12.88
CA ARG A 86 -38.40 14.76 13.21
C ARG A 86 -39.27 14.34 12.03
N GLN A 87 -40.08 15.23 11.47
CA GLN A 87 -40.91 14.95 10.30
C GLN A 87 -40.09 14.55 9.06
N ALA A 88 -38.92 15.18 8.84
CA ALA A 88 -38.02 14.80 7.76
C ALA A 88 -37.47 13.37 7.96
N MET A 89 -37.06 13.02 9.19
CA MET A 89 -36.61 11.67 9.53
C MET A 89 -37.74 10.64 9.36
N GLU A 90 -38.97 10.95 9.78
CA GLU A 90 -40.13 10.07 9.57
C GLU A 90 -40.36 9.75 8.09
N LYS A 91 -40.25 10.76 7.20
CA LYS A 91 -40.36 10.57 5.75
C LYS A 91 -39.24 9.68 5.20
N ILE A 92 -38.01 9.85 5.67
CA ILE A 92 -36.88 9.02 5.28
C ILE A 92 -37.12 7.54 5.66
N LEU A 93 -37.73 7.30 6.81
CA LEU A 93 -37.99 5.96 7.35
C LEU A 93 -39.28 5.31 6.83
N ALA A 94 -40.15 6.03 6.11
CA ALA A 94 -41.50 5.60 5.74
C ALA A 94 -41.59 4.33 4.86
N GLY A 95 -40.48 3.86 4.27
CA GLY A 95 -40.39 2.59 3.53
C GLY A 95 -39.18 1.74 3.93
N HIS A 96 -38.50 2.10 5.02
CA HIS A 96 -37.28 1.45 5.47
C HIS A 96 -37.61 0.30 6.45
N PRO A 97 -36.82 -0.80 6.50
CA PRO A 97 -37.08 -1.92 7.37
C PRO A 97 -37.26 -1.53 8.85
N ALA A 98 -38.21 -2.18 9.52
CA ALA A 98 -38.61 -1.85 10.88
C ALA A 98 -37.53 -2.14 11.94
N ASP A 99 -36.54 -2.97 11.61
CA ASP A 99 -35.36 -3.27 12.44
C ASP A 99 -34.27 -2.18 12.36
N CYS A 100 -34.55 -1.06 11.70
CA CYS A 100 -33.70 0.13 11.69
C CYS A 100 -33.62 0.76 13.09
N GLY A 101 -32.60 0.34 13.84
CA GLY A 101 -32.32 0.75 15.21
C GLY A 101 -31.49 -0.30 15.97
N THR A 102 -31.62 -1.57 15.60
CA THR A 102 -30.94 -2.72 16.23
C THR A 102 -30.02 -3.49 15.28
N CYS A 103 -29.90 -3.02 14.03
CA CYS A 103 -29.03 -3.63 13.02
C CYS A 103 -27.54 -3.49 13.40
N ILE A 104 -26.91 -4.62 13.75
CA ILE A 104 -25.46 -4.70 14.03
C ILE A 104 -24.62 -5.05 12.79
N LYS A 105 -25.24 -5.19 11.61
CA LYS A 105 -24.55 -5.70 10.42
C LYS A 105 -23.59 -4.69 9.78
N TYR A 106 -24.02 -3.43 9.66
CA TYR A 106 -23.23 -2.41 8.95
C TYR A 106 -22.17 -1.73 9.83
N LEU A 107 -22.38 -1.69 11.15
CA LEU A 107 -21.53 -1.05 12.19
C LEU A 107 -21.09 0.41 11.92
N ASN A 108 -21.53 1.02 10.82
CA ASN A 108 -21.17 2.37 10.36
C ASN A 108 -22.39 3.10 9.75
N CYS A 109 -23.60 2.78 10.23
CA CYS A 109 -24.85 3.31 9.68
C CYS A 109 -25.10 4.75 10.17
N GLU A 110 -24.78 5.75 9.35
CA GLU A 110 -25.08 7.16 9.64
C GLU A 110 -26.58 7.38 9.94
N LEU A 111 -27.47 6.69 9.21
CA LEU A 111 -28.92 6.77 9.43
C LEU A 111 -29.31 6.34 10.85
N GLN A 112 -28.69 5.27 11.37
CA GLN A 112 -28.96 4.78 12.72
C GLN A 112 -28.50 5.79 13.77
N SER A 113 -27.28 6.34 13.61
CA SER A 113 -26.76 7.37 14.51
C SER A 113 -27.63 8.64 14.50
N LEU A 114 -28.10 9.06 13.32
CA LEU A 114 -28.99 10.22 13.19
C LEU A 114 -30.37 9.98 13.79
N LYS A 115 -30.93 8.77 13.65
CA LYS A 115 -32.18 8.40 14.31
C LYS A 115 -32.05 8.55 15.82
N GLN A 116 -30.97 8.03 16.41
CA GLN A 116 -30.69 8.16 17.84
C GLN A 116 -30.47 9.62 18.27
N TYR A 117 -29.85 10.43 17.42
CA TYR A 117 -29.62 11.85 17.71
C TYR A 117 -30.91 12.69 17.66
N ILE A 118 -31.84 12.37 16.75
CA ILE A 118 -33.06 13.18 16.51
C ILE A 118 -34.25 12.70 17.34
N SER A 119 -34.33 11.40 17.65
CA SER A 119 -35.48 10.80 18.32
C SER A 119 -35.14 10.32 19.73
N GLU A 120 -35.73 10.95 20.73
CA GLU A 120 -35.70 10.49 22.14
C GLU A 120 -36.71 9.36 22.41
N GLU A 121 -37.75 9.21 21.57
CA GLU A 121 -38.79 8.18 21.67
C GLU A 121 -38.69 7.14 20.54
N GLU A 122 -39.11 5.89 20.82
CA GLU A 122 -39.21 4.82 19.82
C GLU A 122 -40.24 5.15 18.74
N TYR A 123 -39.80 5.79 17.65
CA TYR A 123 -40.62 5.92 16.45
C TYR A 123 -40.66 4.59 15.67
N LYS A 124 -41.87 4.03 15.56
CA LYS A 124 -42.17 2.89 14.67
C LYS A 124 -42.70 3.43 13.33
N PRO A 125 -41.95 3.28 12.22
CA PRO A 125 -42.41 3.77 10.93
C PRO A 125 -43.74 3.12 10.55
N LYS A 126 -44.76 3.95 10.29
CA LYS A 126 -46.05 3.51 9.73
C LYS A 126 -45.88 3.42 8.21
N GLY A 127 -45.27 2.33 7.76
CA GLY A 127 -44.90 2.13 6.36
C GLY A 127 -45.03 0.68 5.95
N ARG A 128 -45.37 0.44 4.67
CA ARG A 128 -45.27 -0.90 4.09
C ARG A 128 -43.81 -1.17 3.79
N ALA A 129 -43.28 -2.29 4.26
CA ALA A 129 -41.94 -2.71 3.89
C ALA A 129 -41.84 -2.89 2.37
N ARG A 130 -40.76 -2.35 1.79
CA ARG A 130 -40.40 -2.62 0.40
C ARG A 130 -40.08 -4.11 0.23
N LEU A 131 -40.40 -4.65 -0.95
CA LEU A 131 -40.20 -6.06 -1.30
C LEU A 131 -39.38 -6.17 -2.60
N PHE A 132 -38.20 -5.55 -2.61
CA PHE A 132 -37.23 -5.70 -3.69
C PHE A 132 -36.30 -6.87 -3.43
N ALA A 133 -35.88 -7.56 -4.49
CA ALA A 133 -34.84 -8.57 -4.41
C ALA A 133 -33.50 -7.93 -4.01
N VAL A 134 -32.74 -8.62 -3.16
CA VAL A 134 -31.38 -8.24 -2.80
C VAL A 134 -30.43 -8.74 -3.90
N ASP A 135 -29.61 -7.84 -4.44
CA ASP A 135 -28.62 -8.16 -5.46
C ASP A 135 -27.28 -8.52 -4.81
N ASN A 136 -26.90 -9.79 -4.96
CA ASN A 136 -25.62 -10.35 -4.49
C ASN A 136 -24.71 -10.77 -5.66
N SER A 137 -25.06 -10.40 -6.89
CA SER A 137 -24.32 -10.80 -8.10
C SER A 137 -22.92 -10.19 -8.19
N ASN A 138 -22.70 -9.06 -7.50
CA ASN A 138 -21.41 -8.38 -7.49
C ASN A 138 -20.41 -9.11 -6.55
N PRO A 139 -19.14 -9.28 -6.95
CA PRO A 139 -18.15 -9.98 -6.14
C PRO A 139 -17.78 -9.23 -4.86
N LEU A 140 -17.87 -7.90 -4.82
CA LEU A 140 -17.32 -7.07 -3.73
C LEU A 140 -18.37 -6.56 -2.74
N PHE A 141 -19.59 -6.32 -3.17
CA PHE A 141 -20.63 -5.71 -2.32
C PHE A 141 -22.03 -6.21 -2.67
N THR A 142 -22.94 -6.08 -1.72
CA THR A 142 -24.36 -6.39 -1.86
C THR A 142 -25.17 -5.11 -1.99
N ILE A 143 -26.21 -5.14 -2.83
CA ILE A 143 -27.20 -4.05 -2.94
C ILE A 143 -28.55 -4.55 -2.40
N ASP A 144 -29.03 -3.92 -1.35
CA ASP A 144 -30.33 -4.16 -0.73
C ASP A 144 -31.21 -2.90 -0.89
N PRO A 145 -32.04 -2.84 -1.95
CA PRO A 145 -32.88 -1.67 -2.22
C PRO A 145 -33.89 -1.38 -1.12
N ASN A 146 -34.24 -2.38 -0.30
CA ASN A 146 -35.16 -2.21 0.82
C ASN A 146 -34.57 -1.26 1.87
N LYS A 147 -33.25 -1.24 2.03
CA LYS A 147 -32.55 -0.33 2.95
C LYS A 147 -32.27 1.06 2.36
N CYS A 148 -32.59 1.31 1.09
CA CYS A 148 -32.25 2.56 0.43
C CYS A 148 -33.12 3.72 0.92
N VAL A 149 -32.48 4.81 1.34
CA VAL A 149 -33.14 6.06 1.74
C VAL A 149 -33.18 7.12 0.63
N MET A 150 -32.83 6.73 -0.61
CA MET A 150 -32.83 7.61 -1.79
C MET A 150 -32.04 8.92 -1.61
N CYS A 151 -30.95 8.89 -0.84
CA CYS A 151 -30.08 10.05 -0.65
C CYS A 151 -29.19 10.39 -1.86
N THR A 152 -29.21 9.55 -2.90
CA THR A 152 -28.45 9.67 -4.17
C THR A 152 -26.93 9.79 -4.06
N ARG A 153 -26.33 9.64 -2.87
CA ARG A 153 -24.86 9.70 -2.69
C ARG A 153 -24.14 8.69 -3.59
N CYS A 154 -24.66 7.48 -3.71
CA CYS A 154 -24.07 6.44 -4.56
C CYS A 154 -24.09 6.79 -6.06
N ILE A 155 -25.16 7.45 -6.55
CA ILE A 155 -25.26 7.93 -7.93
C ILE A 155 -24.21 9.02 -8.18
N ARG A 156 -24.15 10.03 -7.30
CA ARG A 156 -23.19 11.14 -7.37
C ARG A 156 -21.75 10.62 -7.26
N ALA A 157 -21.45 9.71 -6.35
CA ALA A 157 -20.12 9.10 -6.26
C ALA A 157 -19.77 8.30 -7.53
N CYS A 158 -20.72 7.58 -8.11
CA CYS A 158 -20.49 6.83 -9.35
C CYS A 158 -20.23 7.76 -10.55
N LYS A 159 -20.99 8.86 -10.65
CA LYS A 159 -20.91 9.80 -11.77
C LYS A 159 -19.83 10.85 -11.59
N ASP A 160 -19.91 11.62 -10.52
CA ASP A 160 -19.13 12.85 -10.32
C ASP A 160 -17.72 12.55 -9.82
N LEU A 161 -17.55 11.58 -8.91
CA LEU A 161 -16.23 11.20 -8.40
C LEU A 161 -15.48 10.21 -9.28
N ARG A 162 -16.20 9.23 -9.84
CA ARG A 162 -15.56 8.12 -10.57
C ARG A 162 -15.68 8.25 -12.08
N GLY A 163 -16.55 9.11 -12.60
CA GLY A 163 -16.78 9.26 -14.05
C GLY A 163 -17.39 8.01 -14.69
N VAL A 164 -18.07 7.16 -13.92
CA VAL A 164 -18.62 5.87 -14.36
C VAL A 164 -20.11 6.00 -14.67
N GLY A 165 -20.90 6.56 -13.76
CA GLY A 165 -22.30 6.94 -14.00
C GLY A 165 -23.30 5.80 -14.24
N VAL A 166 -23.00 4.55 -13.82
CA VAL A 166 -23.87 3.38 -14.09
C VAL A 166 -25.06 3.24 -13.14
N LEU A 167 -24.97 3.84 -11.94
CA LEU A 167 -26.06 3.84 -10.98
C LEU A 167 -27.01 4.99 -11.30
N ILE A 168 -28.29 4.67 -11.46
CA ILE A 168 -29.36 5.61 -11.74
C ILE A 168 -30.55 5.37 -10.82
N GLU A 169 -31.41 6.37 -10.76
CA GLU A 169 -32.70 6.25 -10.12
C GLU A 169 -33.67 5.47 -11.01
N LYS A 170 -34.43 4.56 -10.40
CA LYS A 170 -35.47 3.76 -11.04
C LYS A 170 -36.75 3.86 -10.22
N THR A 171 -37.86 3.66 -10.91
CA THR A 171 -39.20 3.65 -10.30
C THR A 171 -39.92 2.36 -10.66
N LYS A 172 -40.55 1.72 -9.67
CA LYS A 172 -41.42 0.55 -9.86
C LYS A 172 -42.71 0.77 -9.07
N GLY A 173 -43.81 1.08 -9.77
CA GLY A 173 -45.03 1.55 -9.11
C GLY A 173 -44.81 2.92 -8.48
N GLU A 174 -45.14 3.07 -7.19
CA GLU A 174 -44.92 4.30 -6.42
C GLU A 174 -43.54 4.34 -5.73
N GLU A 175 -42.77 3.25 -5.79
CA GLU A 175 -41.50 3.11 -5.09
C GLU A 175 -40.30 3.46 -5.97
N ARG A 176 -39.36 4.20 -5.39
CA ARG A 176 -38.08 4.59 -6.01
C ARG A 176 -36.96 3.73 -5.45
N TYR A 177 -36.02 3.34 -6.31
CA TYR A 177 -34.83 2.58 -5.93
C TYR A 177 -33.63 2.91 -6.82
N ILE A 178 -32.45 2.47 -6.40
CA ILE A 178 -31.21 2.61 -7.18
C ILE A 178 -30.98 1.34 -7.98
N GLY A 179 -30.69 1.49 -9.27
CA GLY A 179 -30.37 0.37 -10.15
C GLY A 179 -29.52 0.81 -11.34
N THR A 180 -29.36 -0.07 -12.31
CA THR A 180 -28.66 0.18 -13.56
C THR A 180 -29.63 0.51 -14.69
N GLU A 181 -29.10 1.06 -15.78
CA GLU A 181 -29.85 1.18 -17.03
C GLU A 181 -30.26 -0.21 -17.52
N ASN A 182 -31.51 -0.33 -17.99
CA ASN A 182 -32.13 -1.59 -18.43
C ASN A 182 -32.19 -2.74 -17.40
N GLY A 183 -31.77 -2.51 -16.14
CA GLY A 183 -31.74 -3.55 -15.11
C GLY A 183 -30.66 -4.61 -15.32
N LEU A 184 -29.63 -4.29 -16.10
CA LEU A 184 -28.48 -5.18 -16.32
C LEU A 184 -27.69 -5.40 -15.02
N PRO A 185 -27.11 -6.59 -14.80
CA PRO A 185 -26.14 -6.79 -13.72
C PRO A 185 -25.01 -5.76 -13.78
N LEU A 186 -24.39 -5.44 -12.63
CA LEU A 186 -23.31 -4.45 -12.60
C LEU A 186 -22.15 -4.83 -13.54
N ALA A 187 -21.86 -6.12 -13.68
CA ALA A 187 -20.87 -6.66 -14.61
C ALA A 187 -21.12 -6.26 -16.07
N ASP A 188 -22.40 -6.19 -16.47
CA ASP A 188 -22.81 -5.91 -17.85
C ASP A 188 -23.19 -4.44 -18.07
N SER A 189 -23.23 -3.66 -17.00
CA SER A 189 -23.63 -2.23 -17.02
C SER A 189 -22.47 -1.25 -17.28
N GLY A 190 -21.23 -1.73 -17.43
CA GLY A 190 -20.04 -0.87 -17.51
C GLY A 190 -19.48 -0.44 -16.14
N CYS A 191 -19.90 -1.10 -15.05
CA CYS A 191 -19.37 -0.83 -13.72
C CYS A 191 -17.87 -1.12 -13.64
N ARG A 192 -17.12 -0.22 -12.99
CA ARG A 192 -15.67 -0.40 -12.74
C ARG A 192 -15.34 -1.15 -11.44
N PHE A 193 -16.36 -1.55 -10.68
CA PHE A 193 -16.20 -2.26 -9.40
C PHE A 193 -15.30 -1.54 -8.40
N CYS A 194 -15.37 -0.20 -8.36
CA CYS A 194 -14.51 0.62 -7.51
C CYS A 194 -14.95 0.71 -6.04
N GLY A 195 -16.14 0.20 -5.68
CA GLY A 195 -16.68 0.22 -4.31
C GLY A 195 -17.15 1.59 -3.79
N ALA A 196 -16.96 2.68 -4.55
CA ALA A 196 -17.28 4.04 -4.09
C ALA A 196 -18.75 4.22 -3.65
N CYS A 197 -19.68 3.50 -4.29
CA CYS A 197 -21.09 3.52 -3.93
C CYS A 197 -21.38 2.86 -2.56
N ALA A 198 -20.63 1.84 -2.18
CA ALA A 198 -20.71 1.18 -0.87
C ALA A 198 -20.08 2.05 0.23
N GLU A 199 -18.99 2.74 -0.11
CA GLU A 199 -18.27 3.64 0.80
C GLU A 199 -19.13 4.84 1.24
N VAL A 200 -19.85 5.47 0.31
CA VAL A 200 -20.68 6.66 0.63
C VAL A 200 -22.10 6.33 1.09
N CYS A 201 -22.48 5.06 1.22
CA CYS A 201 -23.85 4.66 1.53
C CYS A 201 -24.20 4.89 3.02
N PRO A 202 -25.08 5.84 3.37
CA PRO A 202 -25.31 6.18 4.78
C PRO A 202 -26.26 5.21 5.50
N SER A 203 -26.95 4.33 4.77
CA SER A 203 -27.97 3.42 5.30
C SER A 203 -27.61 1.94 5.19
N GLY A 204 -26.43 1.60 4.65
CA GLY A 204 -26.04 0.21 4.39
C GLY A 204 -26.88 -0.50 3.31
N ALA A 205 -27.54 0.27 2.44
CA ALA A 205 -28.23 -0.26 1.25
C ALA A 205 -27.26 -0.79 0.20
N ILE A 206 -26.04 -0.26 0.16
CA ILE A 206 -24.93 -0.81 -0.60
C ILE A 206 -23.83 -1.05 0.42
N MET A 207 -23.41 -2.30 0.58
CA MET A 207 -22.48 -2.69 1.64
C MET A 207 -21.47 -3.69 1.10
N ASP A 208 -20.21 -3.54 1.50
CA ASP A 208 -19.19 -4.56 1.28
C ASP A 208 -19.70 -5.92 1.76
N LYS A 209 -19.39 -6.99 1.03
CA LYS A 209 -19.77 -8.35 1.43
C LYS A 209 -19.26 -8.67 2.84
N GLU A 210 -20.11 -9.25 3.68
CA GLU A 210 -19.78 -9.54 5.09
C GLU A 210 -18.53 -10.43 5.17
N GLU A 211 -18.38 -11.38 4.24
CA GLU A 211 -17.23 -12.30 4.14
C GLU A 211 -15.89 -11.56 4.04
N LEU A 212 -15.89 -10.35 3.47
CA LEU A 212 -14.69 -9.55 3.30
C LEU A 212 -14.19 -8.97 4.62
N THR A 213 -15.09 -8.69 5.55
CA THR A 213 -14.79 -7.94 6.79
C THR A 213 -14.95 -8.77 8.05
N LYS A 214 -15.58 -9.95 7.96
CA LYS A 214 -15.86 -10.84 9.10
C LYS A 214 -14.57 -11.22 9.84
N GLY A 215 -14.54 -10.94 11.15
CA GLY A 215 -13.40 -11.26 12.03
C GLY A 215 -12.15 -10.41 11.79
N LYS A 216 -12.22 -9.37 10.95
CA LYS A 216 -11.09 -8.50 10.60
C LYS A 216 -11.43 -7.04 10.91
N ASN A 217 -10.41 -6.22 11.12
CA ASN A 217 -10.61 -4.77 11.11
C ASN A 217 -11.10 -4.35 9.72
N ARG A 218 -12.27 -3.71 9.63
CA ARG A 218 -12.90 -3.32 8.35
C ARG A 218 -11.95 -2.50 7.47
N LYS A 219 -11.22 -1.54 8.02
CA LYS A 219 -10.30 -0.70 7.23
C LYS A 219 -9.15 -1.53 6.64
N HIS A 220 -8.64 -2.49 7.42
CA HIS A 220 -7.56 -3.38 6.97
C HIS A 220 -8.06 -4.32 5.87
N ALA A 221 -9.26 -4.87 6.07
CA ALA A 221 -9.91 -5.71 5.09
C ALA A 221 -10.16 -4.97 3.78
N LEU A 222 -10.69 -3.74 3.81
CA LEU A 222 -11.07 -3.00 2.60
C LEU A 222 -9.89 -2.42 1.83
N LEU A 223 -8.75 -2.15 2.49
CA LEU A 223 -7.54 -1.60 1.87
C LEU A 223 -6.35 -2.58 1.98
N PRO A 224 -6.47 -3.82 1.48
CA PRO A 224 -5.46 -4.85 1.71
C PRO A 224 -4.10 -4.46 1.13
N CYS A 225 -4.06 -3.78 -0.01
CA CYS A 225 -2.81 -3.29 -0.62
C CYS A 225 -2.00 -2.35 0.27
N ARG A 226 -2.66 -1.58 1.15
CA ARG A 226 -1.99 -0.72 2.14
C ARG A 226 -1.49 -1.54 3.32
N TYR A 227 -2.32 -2.41 3.89
CA TYR A 227 -1.99 -3.10 5.14
C TYR A 227 -1.14 -4.35 4.96
N THR A 228 -1.03 -4.87 3.74
CA THR A 228 -0.03 -5.88 3.35
C THR A 228 1.31 -5.23 2.97
N CYS A 229 1.33 -3.94 2.62
CA CYS A 229 2.59 -3.24 2.39
C CYS A 229 3.34 -3.10 3.73
N PRO A 230 4.61 -3.57 3.84
CA PRO A 230 5.37 -3.47 5.09
C PRO A 230 5.57 -2.03 5.58
N ALA A 231 5.55 -1.06 4.67
CA ALA A 231 5.67 0.37 5.00
C ALA A 231 4.31 1.08 5.17
N GLU A 232 3.19 0.36 5.02
CA GLU A 232 1.82 0.88 5.03
C GLU A 232 1.59 2.11 4.12
N ILE A 233 2.21 2.08 2.93
CA ILE A 233 2.06 3.15 1.93
C ILE A 233 0.59 3.22 1.49
N ASP A 234 0.05 4.44 1.38
CA ASP A 234 -1.33 4.66 0.94
C ASP A 234 -1.47 4.46 -0.59
N VAL A 235 -1.50 3.19 -0.99
CA VAL A 235 -1.61 2.76 -2.39
C VAL A 235 -2.79 3.42 -3.12
N PRO A 236 -4.03 3.37 -2.61
CA PRO A 236 -5.16 4.02 -3.28
C PRO A 236 -4.94 5.51 -3.51
N ARG A 237 -4.36 6.22 -2.53
CA ARG A 237 -4.16 7.67 -2.61
C ARG A 237 -3.17 8.06 -3.70
N TYR A 238 -2.02 7.41 -3.79
CA TYR A 238 -1.06 7.75 -4.84
C TYR A 238 -1.52 7.28 -6.23
N LEU A 239 -2.23 6.15 -6.32
CA LEU A 239 -2.83 5.71 -7.59
C LEU A 239 -3.86 6.70 -8.11
N ARG A 240 -4.66 7.30 -7.22
CA ARG A 240 -5.60 8.38 -7.58
C ARG A 240 -4.84 9.58 -8.15
N PHE A 241 -3.77 10.04 -7.50
CA PHE A 241 -2.96 11.14 -8.01
C PHE A 241 -2.32 10.84 -9.36
N ILE A 242 -1.88 9.60 -9.60
CA ILE A 242 -1.40 9.17 -10.92
C ILE A 242 -2.52 9.28 -11.97
N GLY A 243 -3.74 8.83 -11.65
CA GLY A 243 -4.91 8.96 -12.52
C GLY A 243 -5.27 10.42 -12.84
N GLU A 244 -5.01 11.34 -11.91
CA GLU A 244 -5.17 12.79 -12.07
C GLU A 244 -3.96 13.47 -12.74
N LYS A 245 -2.95 12.71 -13.17
CA LYS A 245 -1.66 13.21 -13.72
C LYS A 245 -0.87 14.10 -12.75
N LYS A 246 -1.10 13.95 -11.45
CA LYS A 246 -0.39 14.66 -10.37
C LYS A 246 0.77 13.80 -9.83
N TYR A 247 1.77 13.54 -10.66
CA TYR A 247 2.84 12.58 -10.36
C TYR A 247 3.69 12.97 -9.15
N THR A 248 4.07 14.24 -9.03
CA THR A 248 4.80 14.74 -7.86
C THR A 248 4.01 14.60 -6.56
N ALA A 249 2.68 14.79 -6.58
CA ALA A 249 1.84 14.50 -5.43
C ALA A 249 1.80 13.00 -5.09
N ALA A 250 1.75 12.13 -6.11
CA ALA A 250 1.81 10.68 -5.94
C ALA A 250 3.14 10.22 -5.31
N ALA A 251 4.27 10.73 -5.82
CA ALA A 251 5.59 10.46 -5.27
C ALA A 251 5.72 10.95 -3.82
N ALA A 252 5.15 12.13 -3.50
CA ALA A 252 5.10 12.64 -2.13
C ALA A 252 4.32 11.73 -1.17
N VAL A 253 3.21 11.12 -1.59
CA VAL A 253 2.49 10.13 -0.78
C VAL A 253 3.38 8.95 -0.39
N ILE A 254 4.24 8.50 -1.30
CA ILE A 254 5.17 7.40 -1.04
C ILE A 254 6.25 7.86 -0.06
N ARG A 255 6.80 9.07 -0.25
CA ARG A 255 7.81 9.70 0.63
C ARG A 255 7.33 10.01 2.05
N GLU A 256 6.02 9.99 2.32
CA GLU A 256 5.49 10.00 3.70
C GLU A 256 5.87 8.75 4.49
N LYS A 257 6.21 7.65 3.80
CA LYS A 257 6.52 6.34 4.39
C LYS A 257 7.94 5.88 4.11
N VAL A 258 8.49 6.18 2.94
CA VAL A 258 9.83 5.72 2.52
C VAL A 258 10.42 6.68 1.48
N PRO A 259 11.70 7.08 1.59
CA PRO A 259 12.30 8.09 0.71
C PRO A 259 12.70 7.55 -0.68
N PHE A 260 12.26 6.34 -1.04
CA PHE A 260 12.73 5.59 -2.21
C PHE A 260 11.60 5.18 -3.18
N PRO A 261 10.75 6.12 -3.66
CA PRO A 261 9.68 5.77 -4.60
C PRO A 261 10.18 5.10 -5.89
N GLY A 262 11.30 5.58 -6.45
CA GLY A 262 11.95 5.07 -7.65
C GLY A 262 12.51 3.67 -7.43
N VAL A 263 13.39 3.46 -6.46
CA VAL A 263 13.93 2.13 -6.13
C VAL A 263 12.80 1.12 -5.90
N LEU A 264 11.76 1.48 -5.12
CA LEU A 264 10.61 0.59 -4.89
C LEU A 264 9.79 0.33 -6.16
N GLY A 265 9.83 1.22 -7.16
CA GLY A 265 9.26 0.99 -8.48
C GLY A 265 10.00 -0.08 -9.29
N TYR A 266 11.27 -0.35 -8.97
CA TYR A 266 12.08 -1.35 -9.66
C TYR A 266 12.12 -2.69 -8.92
N VAL A 267 12.37 -2.68 -7.60
CA VAL A 267 12.77 -3.89 -6.87
C VAL A 267 11.79 -4.36 -5.81
N CYS A 268 10.63 -3.72 -5.66
CA CYS A 268 9.64 -4.17 -4.67
C CYS A 268 9.03 -5.52 -5.07
N ASP A 269 8.93 -6.44 -4.10
CA ASP A 269 8.26 -7.73 -4.24
C ASP A 269 6.72 -7.61 -4.33
N ARG A 270 6.19 -6.39 -4.29
CA ARG A 270 4.79 -6.03 -4.59
C ARG A 270 3.72 -6.92 -3.92
N PRO A 271 3.81 -7.27 -2.61
CA PRO A 271 2.82 -8.14 -1.96
C PRO A 271 1.40 -7.51 -1.91
N CYS A 272 1.34 -6.20 -2.11
CA CYS A 272 0.10 -5.45 -2.30
C CYS A 272 -0.69 -5.83 -3.57
N GLU A 273 -0.03 -6.38 -4.60
CA GLU A 273 -0.66 -6.83 -5.84
C GLU A 273 -1.31 -8.21 -5.66
N ASP A 274 -0.67 -9.10 -4.89
CA ASP A 274 -1.17 -10.45 -4.61
C ASP A 274 -2.52 -10.44 -3.89
N VAL A 275 -2.72 -9.44 -3.03
CA VAL A 275 -3.97 -9.23 -2.26
C VAL A 275 -4.90 -8.20 -2.91
N CYS A 276 -4.62 -7.77 -4.14
CA CYS A 276 -5.40 -6.74 -4.80
C CYS A 276 -6.80 -7.25 -5.13
N ARG A 277 -7.82 -6.63 -4.50
CA ARG A 277 -9.25 -6.95 -4.75
C ARG A 277 -9.68 -6.86 -6.21
N ARG A 278 -8.97 -6.07 -7.03
CA ARG A 278 -9.25 -6.00 -8.47
C ARG A 278 -9.06 -7.36 -9.15
N GLY A 279 -8.18 -8.21 -8.61
CA GLY A 279 -7.97 -9.59 -9.04
C GLY A 279 -9.21 -10.49 -8.86
N GLU A 280 -10.13 -10.17 -7.94
CA GLU A 280 -11.42 -10.89 -7.82
C GLU A 280 -12.40 -10.56 -8.96
N VAL A 281 -12.13 -9.50 -9.73
CA VAL A 281 -12.93 -9.08 -10.88
C VAL A 281 -12.23 -9.41 -12.18
N ASN A 282 -10.93 -9.11 -12.29
CA ASN A 282 -10.11 -9.45 -13.45
C ASN A 282 -8.64 -9.70 -13.07
N GLN A 283 -7.80 -8.66 -13.08
CA GLN A 283 -6.37 -8.78 -12.79
C GLN A 283 -5.97 -7.73 -11.76
N PRO A 284 -4.97 -8.02 -10.89
CA PRO A 284 -4.39 -7.04 -10.00
C PRO A 284 -3.96 -5.76 -10.71
N VAL A 285 -4.00 -4.65 -9.98
CA VAL A 285 -3.40 -3.40 -10.46
C VAL A 285 -1.89 -3.55 -10.42
N SER A 286 -1.19 -3.13 -11.47
CA SER A 286 0.29 -3.08 -11.53
C SER A 286 0.85 -1.96 -10.64
N ILE A 287 0.67 -2.11 -9.33
CA ILE A 287 1.00 -1.12 -8.30
C ILE A 287 2.49 -0.74 -8.32
N ARG A 288 3.40 -1.68 -8.51
CA ARG A 288 4.85 -1.45 -8.60
C ARG A 288 5.20 -0.63 -9.84
N GLU A 289 4.66 -0.99 -11.00
CA GLU A 289 4.92 -0.27 -12.25
C GLU A 289 4.31 1.13 -12.23
N LEU A 290 3.13 1.31 -11.65
CA LEU A 290 2.53 2.64 -11.46
C LEU A 290 3.33 3.49 -10.47
N LYS A 291 3.90 2.87 -9.43
CA LYS A 291 4.83 3.53 -8.51
C LYS A 291 6.08 4.01 -9.24
N ARG A 292 6.67 3.16 -10.09
CA ARG A 292 7.80 3.51 -10.96
C ARG A 292 7.44 4.68 -11.87
N TYR A 293 6.32 4.58 -12.57
CA TYR A 293 5.84 5.62 -13.48
C TYR A 293 5.68 6.98 -12.77
N ALA A 294 5.14 6.99 -11.55
CA ALA A 294 5.03 8.21 -10.75
C ALA A 294 6.39 8.81 -10.38
N ALA A 295 7.36 7.97 -10.00
CA ALA A 295 8.71 8.40 -9.65
C ALA A 295 9.50 8.93 -10.85
N GLU A 296 9.34 8.32 -12.03
CA GLU A 296 9.97 8.76 -13.29
C GLU A 296 9.43 10.13 -13.77
N HIS A 297 8.18 10.45 -13.45
CA HIS A 297 7.53 11.73 -13.81
C HIS A 297 7.49 12.73 -12.66
N ASP A 298 8.20 12.46 -11.57
CA ASP A 298 8.31 13.39 -10.46
C ASP A 298 9.26 14.53 -10.82
N ALA A 299 8.75 15.77 -10.76
CA ALA A 299 9.54 16.97 -10.95
C ALA A 299 10.51 17.26 -9.79
N ASP A 300 10.44 16.51 -8.67
CA ASP A 300 11.24 16.72 -7.44
C ASP A 300 11.05 18.12 -6.81
N ASP A 301 9.98 18.82 -7.19
CA ASP A 301 9.71 20.19 -6.74
C ASP A 301 9.25 20.28 -5.27
N LEU A 302 8.81 19.17 -4.67
CA LEU A 302 8.40 19.12 -3.28
C LEU A 302 9.61 18.91 -2.37
N LYS A 303 10.30 20.02 -2.07
CA LYS A 303 11.32 20.04 -1.02
C LYS A 303 10.68 19.68 0.33
N SER A 304 11.16 18.58 0.91
CA SER A 304 10.83 18.18 2.27
C SER A 304 11.09 19.31 3.26
N ILE A 305 10.04 19.82 3.89
CA ILE A 305 10.14 20.90 4.89
C ILE A 305 10.62 20.27 6.21
N ARG A 306 11.86 20.60 6.60
CA ARG A 306 12.40 20.22 7.91
C ARG A 306 11.69 21.01 9.01
N LYS A 307 11.42 20.36 10.14
CA LYS A 307 11.05 21.05 11.38
C LYS A 307 12.20 21.96 11.86
N PRO A 308 11.92 22.94 12.74
CA PRO A 308 12.98 23.76 13.34
C PRO A 308 14.10 22.91 13.94
N ALA A 309 15.33 23.43 13.88
CA ALA A 309 16.51 22.75 14.40
C ALA A 309 16.33 22.39 15.88
N THR A 310 16.78 21.19 16.24
CA THR A 310 16.71 20.66 17.61
C THR A 310 18.05 20.76 18.35
N ASP A 311 19.11 21.19 17.66
CA ASP A 311 20.50 21.18 18.12
C ASP A 311 21.04 19.80 18.55
N LYS A 312 20.32 18.72 18.20
CA LYS A 312 20.72 17.33 18.47
C LYS A 312 21.42 16.70 17.27
N LYS A 313 22.52 16.01 17.55
CA LYS A 313 23.34 15.30 16.56
C LYS A 313 23.07 13.80 16.60
N VAL A 314 22.79 13.18 15.46
CA VAL A 314 22.55 11.74 15.36
C VAL A 314 23.50 11.11 14.34
N ALA A 315 24.19 10.05 14.75
CA ALA A 315 25.00 9.23 13.86
C ALA A 315 24.19 8.02 13.37
N VAL A 316 24.26 7.72 12.08
CA VAL A 316 23.68 6.51 11.49
C VAL A 316 24.81 5.67 10.90
N ILE A 317 24.95 4.43 11.34
CA ILE A 317 25.99 3.50 10.87
C ILE A 317 25.37 2.59 9.81
N GLY A 318 25.88 2.68 8.58
CA GLY A 318 25.38 1.99 7.38
C GLY A 318 24.44 2.86 6.55
N SER A 319 24.68 2.92 5.24
CA SER A 319 23.88 3.69 4.26
C SER A 319 22.93 2.81 3.45
N GLY A 320 22.52 1.66 3.99
CA GLY A 320 21.48 0.83 3.39
C GLY A 320 20.09 1.47 3.47
N PRO A 321 19.04 0.78 2.97
CA PRO A 321 17.66 1.26 3.02
C PRO A 321 17.21 1.73 4.41
N ALA A 322 17.56 0.96 5.45
CA ALA A 322 17.22 1.27 6.83
C ALA A 322 17.91 2.55 7.32
N GLY A 323 19.22 2.67 7.12
CA GLY A 323 20.00 3.81 7.57
C GLY A 323 19.61 5.11 6.86
N LEU A 324 19.48 5.07 5.53
CA LEU A 324 19.06 6.24 4.76
C LEU A 324 17.62 6.67 5.08
N THR A 325 16.70 5.72 5.31
CA THR A 325 15.33 6.04 5.75
C THR A 325 15.31 6.64 7.15
N ALA A 326 16.11 6.12 8.08
CA ALA A 326 16.24 6.69 9.42
C ALA A 326 16.81 8.12 9.35
N ALA A 327 17.87 8.32 8.58
CA ALA A 327 18.49 9.62 8.38
C ALA A 327 17.50 10.64 7.79
N TYR A 328 16.74 10.23 6.77
CA TYR A 328 15.66 11.02 6.16
C TYR A 328 14.64 11.51 7.22
N TYR A 329 14.11 10.61 8.05
CA TYR A 329 13.12 10.99 9.07
C TYR A 329 13.70 11.85 10.18
N LEU A 330 14.92 11.54 10.64
CA LEU A 330 15.59 12.34 11.66
C LEU A 330 15.86 13.77 11.16
N ALA A 331 16.28 13.91 9.91
CA ALA A 331 16.47 15.22 9.29
C ALA A 331 15.16 15.99 9.16
N LEU A 332 14.05 15.32 8.82
CA LEU A 332 12.71 15.93 8.83
C LEU A 332 12.30 16.44 10.21
N GLN A 333 12.73 15.78 11.28
CA GLN A 333 12.48 16.24 12.66
C GLN A 333 13.39 17.39 13.11
N GLY A 334 14.33 17.85 12.28
CA GLY A 334 15.23 18.97 12.61
C GLY A 334 16.49 18.54 13.37
N HIS A 335 16.85 17.26 13.35
CA HIS A 335 18.13 16.78 13.87
C HIS A 335 19.26 16.99 12.84
N ASP A 336 20.48 17.21 13.32
CA ASP A 336 21.70 17.17 12.52
C ASP A 336 22.16 15.72 12.39
N VAL A 337 22.33 15.21 11.16
CA VAL A 337 22.50 13.77 10.91
C VAL A 337 23.73 13.52 10.06
N SER A 338 24.60 12.63 10.53
CA SER A 338 25.72 12.09 9.78
C SER A 338 25.56 10.58 9.57
N VAL A 339 25.71 10.13 8.34
CA VAL A 339 25.69 8.70 7.97
C VAL A 339 27.13 8.24 7.73
N PHE A 340 27.52 7.12 8.32
CA PHE A 340 28.84 6.51 8.15
C PHE A 340 28.70 5.20 7.37
N GLU A 341 29.39 5.09 6.23
CA GLU A 341 29.32 3.94 5.34
C GLU A 341 30.71 3.36 5.12
N THR A 342 30.85 2.04 5.32
CA THR A 342 32.12 1.32 5.15
C THR A 342 32.53 1.24 3.67
N LEU A 343 31.57 1.05 2.75
CA LEU A 343 31.81 0.95 1.32
C LEU A 343 32.19 2.32 0.70
N PRO A 344 32.86 2.33 -0.47
CA PRO A 344 33.20 3.58 -1.16
C PRO A 344 31.98 4.37 -1.67
N PHE A 345 30.81 3.77 -1.70
CA PHE A 345 29.57 4.36 -2.21
C PHE A 345 28.40 4.10 -1.27
N ALA A 346 27.45 5.05 -1.20
CA ALA A 346 26.24 4.93 -0.41
C ALA A 346 25.18 4.01 -1.05
N GLY A 347 24.29 3.44 -0.25
CA GLY A 347 23.15 2.63 -0.69
C GLY A 347 23.14 1.19 -0.18
N GLY A 348 24.23 0.75 0.45
CA GLY A 348 24.35 -0.61 1.01
C GLY A 348 23.96 -1.70 0.00
N MET A 349 23.13 -2.65 0.42
CA MET A 349 22.67 -3.75 -0.44
C MET A 349 21.88 -3.34 -1.68
N LEU A 350 21.27 -2.14 -1.72
CA LEU A 350 20.66 -1.64 -2.96
C LEU A 350 21.72 -1.46 -4.06
N ARG A 351 22.92 -1.02 -3.68
CA ARG A 351 24.02 -0.84 -4.62
C ARG A 351 24.81 -2.12 -4.81
N CYS A 352 25.25 -2.76 -3.73
CA CYS A 352 26.20 -3.87 -3.84
C CYS A 352 25.53 -5.23 -4.04
N GLY A 353 24.28 -5.41 -3.59
CA GLY A 353 23.57 -6.68 -3.71
C GLY A 353 22.78 -6.80 -5.02
N ILE A 354 22.01 -5.76 -5.37
CA ILE A 354 21.10 -5.80 -6.51
C ILE A 354 21.85 -5.48 -7.82
N PRO A 355 21.77 -6.34 -8.85
CA PRO A 355 22.35 -6.08 -10.16
C PRO A 355 21.79 -4.82 -10.83
N GLU A 356 22.63 -4.13 -11.61
CA GLU A 356 22.25 -2.87 -12.27
C GLU A 356 21.09 -3.01 -13.26
N TYR A 357 20.93 -4.17 -13.91
CA TYR A 357 19.80 -4.40 -14.82
C TYR A 357 18.44 -4.45 -14.09
N ARG A 358 18.42 -4.75 -12.79
CA ARG A 358 17.21 -4.67 -11.94
C ARG A 358 17.05 -3.31 -11.30
N LEU A 359 18.15 -2.73 -10.80
CA LEU A 359 18.16 -1.42 -10.18
C LEU A 359 19.22 -0.51 -10.81
N PRO A 360 18.84 0.34 -11.78
CA PRO A 360 19.77 1.25 -12.43
C PRO A 360 20.47 2.18 -11.42
N ARG A 361 21.79 2.33 -11.55
CA ARG A 361 22.58 3.16 -10.62
C ARG A 361 22.14 4.61 -10.61
N ALA A 362 21.80 5.16 -11.77
CA ALA A 362 21.28 6.52 -11.90
C ALA A 362 19.99 6.78 -11.07
N VAL A 363 19.11 5.78 -10.93
CA VAL A 363 17.89 5.90 -10.13
C VAL A 363 18.25 5.95 -8.65
N LEU A 364 19.11 5.04 -8.19
CA LEU A 364 19.58 5.01 -6.80
C LEU A 364 20.35 6.28 -6.44
N ASP A 365 21.27 6.72 -7.30
CA ASP A 365 22.08 7.92 -7.11
C ASP A 365 21.21 9.17 -7.00
N LYS A 366 20.18 9.28 -7.84
CA LYS A 366 19.20 10.38 -7.77
C LYS A 366 18.51 10.43 -6.42
N GLU A 367 18.00 9.31 -5.91
CA GLU A 367 17.26 9.29 -4.65
C GLU A 367 18.16 9.50 -3.43
N ILE A 368 19.39 8.95 -3.44
CA ILE A 368 20.39 9.25 -2.42
C ILE A 368 20.72 10.73 -2.43
N LYS A 369 20.87 11.34 -3.62
CA LYS A 369 21.16 12.76 -3.76
C LYS A 369 20.06 13.63 -3.16
N CYS A 370 18.79 13.27 -3.34
CA CYS A 370 17.67 13.95 -2.69
C CYS A 370 17.76 13.90 -1.14
N ILE A 371 18.31 12.83 -0.57
CA ILE A 371 18.54 12.71 0.88
C ILE A 371 19.72 13.61 1.30
N GLU A 372 20.82 13.62 0.56
CA GLU A 372 21.96 14.51 0.83
C GLU A 372 21.56 15.99 0.77
N ASP A 373 20.72 16.37 -0.21
CA ASP A 373 20.25 17.74 -0.43
C ASP A 373 19.34 18.25 0.72
N MET A 374 18.92 17.37 1.64
CA MET A 374 18.30 17.76 2.90
C MET A 374 19.31 18.27 3.94
N GLY A 375 20.61 18.26 3.63
CA GLY A 375 21.70 18.61 4.54
C GLY A 375 22.16 17.44 5.41
N ILE A 376 22.01 16.20 4.93
CA ILE A 376 22.53 14.99 5.58
C ILE A 376 23.93 14.72 5.01
N GLU A 377 24.92 14.57 5.88
CA GLU A 377 26.29 14.26 5.47
C GLU A 377 26.49 12.74 5.42
N ILE A 378 26.87 12.20 4.25
CA ILE A 378 27.18 10.77 4.09
C ILE A 378 28.70 10.59 3.92
N LYS A 379 29.34 9.95 4.90
CA LYS A 379 30.78 9.66 4.94
C LYS A 379 31.03 8.22 4.50
N THR A 380 31.35 8.03 3.22
CA THR A 380 31.74 6.73 2.66
C THR A 380 33.18 6.35 3.05
N GLY A 381 33.57 5.08 2.83
CA GLY A 381 34.89 4.56 3.21
C GLY A 381 35.21 4.61 4.71
N THR A 382 34.20 4.77 5.56
CA THR A 382 34.36 5.01 6.99
C THR A 382 33.74 3.87 7.80
N ARG A 383 34.58 2.94 8.25
CA ARG A 383 34.18 1.85 9.15
C ARG A 383 34.17 2.34 10.59
N ILE A 384 33.08 2.08 11.31
CA ILE A 384 32.94 2.37 12.73
C ILE A 384 33.17 1.10 13.54
N GLU A 385 34.30 1.04 14.26
CA GLU A 385 34.65 -0.10 15.11
C GLU A 385 34.04 -0.01 16.52
N SER A 386 33.72 1.20 17.00
CA SER A 386 33.16 1.40 18.33
C SER A 386 32.17 2.57 18.39
N ILE A 387 31.00 2.30 18.97
CA ILE A 387 29.92 3.25 19.22
C ILE A 387 30.36 4.35 20.20
N ASP A 388 31.22 4.02 21.17
CA ASP A 388 31.71 4.98 22.17
C ASP A 388 32.48 6.14 21.53
N THR A 389 33.18 5.88 20.42
CA THR A 389 33.91 6.91 19.68
C THR A 389 32.98 7.97 19.09
N LEU A 390 31.75 7.60 18.72
CA LEU A 390 30.75 8.52 18.21
C LEU A 390 30.15 9.37 19.34
N PHE A 391 29.86 8.78 20.50
CA PHE A 391 29.45 9.57 21.66
C PHE A 391 30.53 10.57 22.09
N GLN A 392 31.81 10.17 22.05
CA GLN A 392 32.94 11.06 22.32
C GLN A 392 33.08 12.19 21.29
N GLN A 393 32.66 11.97 20.04
CA GLN A 393 32.58 13.00 18.99
C GLN A 393 31.38 13.96 19.17
N GLY A 394 30.54 13.73 20.19
CA GLY A 394 29.44 14.62 20.55
C GLY A 394 28.11 14.31 19.86
N PHE A 395 27.91 13.07 19.36
CA PHE A 395 26.59 12.62 18.91
C PHE A 395 25.69 12.32 20.13
N ASP A 396 24.45 12.78 20.09
CA ASP A 396 23.43 12.54 21.12
C ASP A 396 22.72 11.18 20.96
N GLY A 397 22.68 10.66 19.74
CA GLY A 397 22.01 9.41 19.40
C GLY A 397 22.72 8.66 18.29
N ILE A 398 22.59 7.34 18.29
CA ILE A 398 23.25 6.45 17.32
C ILE A 398 22.25 5.41 16.83
N ILE A 399 22.18 5.20 15.51
CA ILE A 399 21.41 4.13 14.88
C ILE A 399 22.37 3.19 14.17
N THR A 400 22.29 1.90 14.48
CA THR A 400 23.06 0.84 13.82
C THR A 400 22.20 0.16 12.75
N SER A 401 22.59 0.27 11.49
CA SER A 401 21.89 -0.29 10.33
C SER A 401 22.85 -0.97 9.34
N ILE A 402 23.81 -1.72 9.89
CA ILE A 402 24.92 -2.33 9.14
C ILE A 402 24.52 -3.52 8.26
N GLY A 403 23.32 -4.06 8.41
CA GLY A 403 22.83 -5.16 7.59
C GLY A 403 23.59 -6.48 7.77
N THR A 404 23.46 -7.38 6.80
CA THR A 404 24.04 -8.73 6.80
C THR A 404 24.94 -8.95 5.60
N HIS A 405 26.21 -8.51 5.70
CA HIS A 405 27.12 -8.50 4.57
C HIS A 405 27.86 -9.82 4.33
N GLN A 406 27.76 -10.82 5.23
CA GLN A 406 28.46 -12.09 5.07
C GLN A 406 27.53 -13.16 4.47
N GLY A 407 27.90 -13.71 3.31
CA GLY A 407 27.19 -14.85 2.71
C GLY A 407 27.52 -16.17 3.41
N GLN A 408 26.70 -17.18 3.18
CA GLN A 408 26.86 -18.52 3.77
C GLN A 408 27.28 -19.57 2.72
N LYS A 409 28.01 -20.59 3.17
CA LYS A 409 28.36 -21.80 2.40
C LYS A 409 27.90 -23.04 3.17
N LEU A 410 27.52 -24.10 2.44
CA LEU A 410 27.27 -25.39 3.07
C LEU A 410 28.60 -26.02 3.52
N ARG A 411 28.56 -26.74 4.64
CA ARG A 411 29.70 -27.51 5.15
C ARG A 411 29.72 -28.90 4.50
N ILE A 412 29.92 -28.93 3.19
CA ILE A 412 30.05 -30.17 2.40
C ILE A 412 31.47 -30.34 1.88
N PRO A 413 31.95 -31.57 1.65
CA PRO A 413 33.25 -31.80 1.04
C PRO A 413 33.41 -31.02 -0.27
N GLY A 414 34.52 -30.32 -0.42
CA GLY A 414 34.86 -29.52 -1.61
C GLY A 414 34.30 -28.10 -1.65
N ALA A 415 33.57 -27.64 -0.63
CA ALA A 415 33.01 -26.26 -0.57
C ALA A 415 34.06 -25.13 -0.48
N ASP A 416 35.30 -25.48 -0.12
CA ASP A 416 36.42 -24.55 0.03
C ASP A 416 37.41 -24.60 -1.16
N ASN A 417 37.08 -25.36 -2.21
CA ASN A 417 37.91 -25.43 -3.41
C ASN A 417 37.88 -24.13 -4.22
N ASP A 418 38.95 -23.88 -4.96
CA ASP A 418 39.00 -22.78 -5.94
C ASP A 418 37.89 -22.96 -7.00
N GLY A 419 37.21 -21.86 -7.33
CA GLY A 419 36.02 -21.87 -8.19
C GLY A 419 34.68 -21.96 -7.43
N VAL A 420 34.70 -22.11 -6.10
CA VAL A 420 33.51 -22.03 -5.26
C VAL A 420 33.31 -20.62 -4.70
N LEU A 421 32.33 -19.91 -5.24
CA LEU A 421 32.00 -18.53 -4.93
C LEU A 421 30.85 -18.42 -3.91
N ILE A 422 30.80 -17.28 -3.22
CA ILE A 422 29.68 -16.89 -2.35
C ILE A 422 28.88 -15.84 -3.12
N GLY A 423 27.58 -16.07 -3.31
CA GLY A 423 26.74 -15.25 -4.18
C GLY A 423 26.71 -13.77 -3.81
N VAL A 424 26.72 -13.45 -2.51
CA VAL A 424 26.73 -12.07 -2.02
C VAL A 424 28.03 -11.35 -2.36
N ASP A 425 29.16 -12.04 -2.22
CA ASP A 425 30.48 -11.48 -2.54
C ASP A 425 30.66 -11.37 -4.06
N PHE A 426 30.20 -12.39 -4.80
CA PHE A 426 30.16 -12.40 -6.26
C PHE A 426 29.39 -11.20 -6.82
N LEU A 427 28.15 -10.98 -6.36
CA LEU A 427 27.33 -9.85 -6.78
C LEU A 427 27.95 -8.51 -6.36
N ARG A 428 28.49 -8.44 -5.14
CA ARG A 428 29.18 -7.23 -4.65
C ARG A 428 30.37 -6.86 -5.53
N ASP A 429 31.20 -7.82 -5.86
CA ASP A 429 32.40 -7.57 -6.66
C ASP A 429 32.05 -7.09 -8.07
N ILE A 430 31.05 -7.72 -8.71
CA ILE A 430 30.51 -7.27 -10.01
C ILE A 430 29.98 -5.84 -9.90
N ASN A 431 29.15 -5.57 -8.90
CA ASN A 431 28.50 -4.27 -8.74
C ASN A 431 29.46 -3.14 -8.36
N LEU A 432 30.63 -3.47 -7.80
CA LEU A 432 31.72 -2.53 -7.53
C LEU A 432 32.72 -2.43 -8.69
N GLY A 433 32.44 -3.08 -9.83
CA GLY A 433 33.27 -3.03 -11.02
C GLY A 433 34.59 -3.80 -10.90
N LYS A 434 34.68 -4.76 -9.97
CA LYS A 434 35.84 -5.65 -9.89
C LYS A 434 35.76 -6.72 -10.96
N GLU A 435 36.91 -7.15 -11.45
CA GLU A 435 36.99 -8.32 -12.32
C GLU A 435 36.67 -9.58 -11.54
N VAL A 436 35.70 -10.35 -12.04
CA VAL A 436 35.28 -11.62 -11.47
C VAL A 436 35.44 -12.69 -12.54
N ASN A 437 36.27 -13.68 -12.26
CA ASN A 437 36.47 -14.80 -13.16
C ASN A 437 35.33 -15.81 -12.98
N ILE A 438 34.73 -16.21 -14.09
CA ILE A 438 33.70 -17.24 -14.13
C ILE A 438 34.03 -18.23 -15.23
N GLY A 439 33.75 -19.51 -14.99
CA GLY A 439 33.89 -20.53 -16.02
C GLY A 439 32.71 -20.54 -17.00
N GLU A 440 32.72 -21.52 -17.89
CA GLU A 440 31.71 -21.68 -18.94
C GLU A 440 30.44 -22.33 -18.40
N ASN A 441 30.56 -23.23 -17.41
CA ASN A 441 29.47 -24.02 -16.86
C ASN A 441 29.22 -23.72 -15.37
N VAL A 442 28.23 -22.88 -15.08
CA VAL A 442 27.98 -22.36 -13.74
C VAL A 442 26.79 -23.03 -13.09
N LEU A 443 26.98 -23.53 -11.87
CA LEU A 443 25.89 -24.02 -11.03
C LEU A 443 25.70 -23.14 -9.79
N VAL A 444 24.53 -22.52 -9.68
CA VAL A 444 24.13 -21.74 -8.51
C VAL A 444 23.29 -22.61 -7.57
N LEU A 445 23.64 -22.62 -6.29
CA LEU A 445 22.98 -23.39 -5.25
C LEU A 445 22.10 -22.46 -4.41
N GLY A 446 20.78 -22.55 -4.56
CA GLY A 446 19.79 -21.73 -3.85
C GLY A 446 18.53 -21.45 -4.68
N GLY A 447 17.37 -21.30 -4.02
CA GLY A 447 16.07 -21.13 -4.70
C GLY A 447 15.49 -19.70 -4.70
N GLY A 448 16.13 -18.74 -4.04
CA GLY A 448 15.62 -17.38 -3.85
C GLY A 448 16.07 -16.38 -4.93
N ASN A 449 15.58 -15.13 -4.84
CA ASN A 449 15.89 -14.06 -5.78
C ASN A 449 17.41 -13.84 -5.97
N VAL A 450 18.22 -13.99 -4.92
CA VAL A 450 19.68 -13.86 -4.98
C VAL A 450 20.30 -14.92 -5.89
N ALA A 451 19.75 -16.14 -5.94
CA ALA A 451 20.23 -17.18 -6.84
C ALA A 451 20.00 -16.81 -8.31
N PHE A 452 18.84 -16.23 -8.62
CA PHE A 452 18.55 -15.71 -9.96
C PHE A 452 19.42 -14.51 -10.31
N ASP A 453 19.67 -13.60 -9.37
CA ASP A 453 20.61 -12.50 -9.58
C ASP A 453 22.02 -13.03 -9.89
N CYS A 454 22.51 -14.04 -9.16
CA CYS A 454 23.80 -14.67 -9.41
C CYS A 454 23.83 -15.35 -10.79
N ALA A 455 22.82 -16.15 -11.13
CA ALA A 455 22.75 -16.89 -12.38
C ALA A 455 22.68 -15.95 -13.61
N ARG A 456 21.85 -14.91 -13.54
CA ARG A 456 21.69 -13.92 -14.61
C ARG A 456 22.92 -13.03 -14.74
N ALA A 457 23.61 -12.71 -13.64
CA ALA A 457 24.90 -12.03 -13.67
C ALA A 457 25.99 -12.91 -14.30
N ALA A 458 26.07 -14.20 -13.92
CA ALA A 458 26.98 -15.18 -14.50
C ALA A 458 26.81 -15.28 -16.03
N ARG A 459 25.56 -15.33 -16.50
CA ARG A 459 25.24 -15.34 -17.93
C ARG A 459 25.78 -14.12 -18.67
N ARG A 460 25.66 -12.92 -18.07
CA ARG A 460 26.16 -11.65 -18.62
C ARG A 460 27.69 -11.54 -18.61
N LEU A 461 28.35 -12.24 -17.69
CA LEU A 461 29.81 -12.37 -17.66
C LEU A 461 30.36 -13.35 -18.71
N GLY A 462 29.49 -14.06 -19.44
CA GLY A 462 29.88 -14.91 -20.57
C GLY A 462 29.73 -16.42 -20.34
N ALA A 463 29.17 -16.85 -19.21
CA ALA A 463 28.89 -18.28 -18.98
C ALA A 463 27.94 -18.84 -20.06
N THR A 464 28.33 -19.94 -20.68
CA THR A 464 27.62 -20.56 -21.81
C THR A 464 26.50 -21.49 -21.34
N GLU A 465 26.67 -22.11 -20.17
CA GLU A 465 25.65 -22.91 -19.51
C GLU A 465 25.49 -22.44 -18.06
N VAL A 466 24.27 -22.09 -17.66
CA VAL A 466 23.97 -21.62 -16.30
C VAL A 466 22.81 -22.43 -15.74
N LYS A 467 23.02 -22.98 -14.56
CA LYS A 467 22.09 -23.88 -13.87
C LYS A 467 21.80 -23.34 -12.47
N ILE A 468 20.58 -23.55 -11.99
CA ILE A 468 20.20 -23.33 -10.59
C ILE A 468 19.73 -24.66 -10.03
N ALA A 469 20.22 -25.04 -8.86
CA ALA A 469 19.69 -26.15 -8.09
C ALA A 469 19.25 -25.69 -6.69
N CYS A 470 18.14 -26.21 -6.19
CA CYS A 470 17.57 -25.79 -4.91
C CYS A 470 16.80 -26.94 -4.22
N LEU A 471 16.59 -26.80 -2.91
CA LEU A 471 15.91 -27.80 -2.08
C LEU A 471 14.41 -27.84 -2.37
N GLU A 472 13.84 -26.68 -2.66
CA GLU A 472 12.41 -26.46 -2.86
C GLU A 472 11.92 -27.10 -4.17
N SER A 473 10.64 -27.49 -4.18
CA SER A 473 9.98 -27.87 -5.44
C SER A 473 9.77 -26.64 -6.30
N ARG A 474 9.50 -26.81 -7.60
CA ARG A 474 9.29 -25.70 -8.54
C ARG A 474 8.15 -24.77 -8.11
N GLU A 475 7.13 -25.31 -7.44
CA GLU A 475 5.94 -24.61 -6.96
C GLU A 475 6.16 -23.88 -5.63
N THR A 476 7.21 -24.24 -4.89
CA THR A 476 7.50 -23.71 -3.56
C THR A 476 8.80 -22.90 -3.51
N MET A 477 9.41 -22.64 -4.67
CA MET A 477 10.61 -21.83 -4.79
C MET A 477 10.40 -20.43 -4.18
N PRO A 478 11.34 -19.92 -3.36
CA PRO A 478 11.20 -18.59 -2.75
C PRO A 478 11.33 -17.41 -3.71
N ALA A 479 11.89 -17.62 -4.90
CA ALA A 479 12.03 -16.56 -5.90
C ALA A 479 10.66 -16.12 -6.46
N ALA A 480 10.54 -14.84 -6.82
CA ALA A 480 9.32 -14.33 -7.44
C ALA A 480 9.10 -14.96 -8.82
N ASP A 481 7.83 -15.24 -9.18
CA ASP A 481 7.49 -15.93 -10.43
C ASP A 481 8.05 -15.23 -11.69
N ASP A 482 8.12 -13.89 -11.68
CA ASP A 482 8.71 -13.12 -12.78
C ASP A 482 10.23 -13.26 -12.86
N GLU A 483 10.93 -13.39 -11.74
CA GLU A 483 12.37 -13.68 -11.74
C GLU A 483 12.66 -15.07 -12.28
N ILE A 484 11.83 -16.06 -11.91
CA ILE A 484 11.98 -17.43 -12.40
C ILE A 484 11.76 -17.47 -13.91
N LYS A 485 10.64 -16.91 -14.38
CA LYS A 485 10.29 -16.88 -15.80
C LYS A 485 11.34 -16.16 -16.65
N GLN A 486 11.80 -14.99 -16.20
CA GLN A 486 12.86 -14.26 -16.92
C GLN A 486 14.18 -15.02 -16.94
N GLY A 487 14.52 -15.73 -15.87
CA GLY A 487 15.70 -16.58 -15.84
C GLY A 487 15.63 -17.72 -16.85
N GLU A 488 14.49 -18.42 -16.93
CA GLU A 488 14.24 -19.47 -17.92
C GLU A 488 14.29 -18.91 -19.36
N GLU A 489 13.74 -17.72 -19.60
CA GLU A 489 13.81 -17.01 -20.89
C GLU A 489 15.25 -16.63 -21.29
N GLU A 490 16.13 -16.37 -20.32
CA GLU A 490 17.57 -16.12 -20.54
C GLU A 490 18.39 -17.43 -20.71
N GLY A 491 17.73 -18.59 -20.63
CA GLY A 491 18.33 -19.91 -20.83
C GLY A 491 18.94 -20.53 -19.57
N ILE A 492 18.48 -20.14 -18.38
CA ILE A 492 18.89 -20.74 -17.10
C ILE A 492 18.12 -22.04 -16.88
N THR A 493 18.84 -23.14 -16.68
CA THR A 493 18.24 -24.46 -16.42
C THR A 493 17.99 -24.66 -14.92
N LEU A 494 16.78 -25.08 -14.55
CA LEU A 494 16.40 -25.29 -13.15
C LEU A 494 16.43 -26.78 -12.77
N TYR A 495 17.01 -27.08 -11.61
CA TYR A 495 17.03 -28.38 -10.95
C TYR A 495 16.39 -28.25 -9.55
N PRO A 496 15.05 -28.15 -9.48
CA PRO A 496 14.35 -28.12 -8.20
C PRO A 496 14.43 -29.48 -7.48
N ALA A 497 14.08 -29.48 -6.19
CA ALA A 497 14.08 -30.68 -5.34
C ALA A 497 15.43 -31.42 -5.38
N ARG A 498 16.51 -30.68 -5.10
CA ARG A 498 17.89 -31.18 -5.03
C ARG A 498 18.56 -30.77 -3.73
N THR A 499 19.19 -31.73 -3.08
CA THR A 499 20.14 -31.49 -1.98
C THR A 499 21.56 -31.85 -2.42
N PHE A 500 22.57 -31.24 -1.80
CA PHE A 500 23.96 -31.30 -2.23
C PHE A 500 24.81 -32.07 -1.22
N THR A 501 25.53 -33.10 -1.67
CA THR A 501 26.32 -33.96 -0.79
C THR A 501 27.80 -33.62 -0.82
N ARG A 502 28.37 -33.29 -1.99
CA ARG A 502 29.77 -32.88 -2.18
C ARG A 502 30.00 -32.15 -3.50
N ILE A 503 31.04 -31.33 -3.56
CA ILE A 503 31.57 -30.73 -4.79
C ILE A 503 32.71 -31.61 -5.30
N LEU A 504 32.64 -32.00 -6.57
CA LEU A 504 33.60 -32.88 -7.23
C LEU A 504 34.70 -32.07 -7.90
N THR A 505 35.93 -32.57 -7.82
CA THR A 505 37.09 -31.96 -8.47
C THR A 505 38.00 -32.99 -9.12
N GLU A 506 38.54 -32.66 -10.28
CA GLU A 506 39.60 -33.41 -10.97
C GLU A 506 40.76 -32.47 -11.32
N ASN A 507 42.00 -32.87 -11.01
CA ASN A 507 43.20 -32.06 -11.23
C ASN A 507 43.11 -30.61 -10.68
N GLY A 508 42.44 -30.45 -9.53
CA GLY A 508 42.25 -29.15 -8.88
C GLY A 508 41.19 -28.24 -9.51
N LYS A 509 40.42 -28.73 -10.50
CA LYS A 509 39.30 -28.01 -11.11
C LYS A 509 37.98 -28.66 -10.73
N ILE A 510 36.94 -27.85 -10.53
CA ILE A 510 35.58 -28.34 -10.28
C ILE A 510 35.06 -29.02 -11.55
N THR A 511 34.42 -30.17 -11.38
CA THR A 511 33.77 -30.91 -12.47
C THR A 511 32.25 -31.02 -12.28
N GLY A 512 31.74 -30.81 -11.07
CA GLY A 512 30.32 -30.75 -10.80
C GLY A 512 29.98 -30.85 -9.32
N VAL A 513 28.69 -30.97 -9.04
CA VAL A 513 28.14 -31.16 -7.70
C VAL A 513 27.34 -32.45 -7.66
N GLU A 514 27.63 -33.28 -6.66
CA GLU A 514 26.86 -34.49 -6.40
C GLU A 514 25.58 -34.13 -5.64
N CYS A 515 24.46 -34.62 -6.15
CA CYS A 515 23.12 -34.29 -5.71
C CYS A 515 22.30 -35.55 -5.41
N LEU A 516 21.31 -35.39 -4.54
CA LEU A 516 20.21 -36.33 -4.31
C LEU A 516 18.88 -35.65 -4.63
N GLU A 517 17.89 -36.44 -5.08
CA GLU A 517 16.53 -35.94 -5.26
C GLU A 517 15.82 -35.83 -3.91
N VAL A 518 15.23 -34.67 -3.64
CA VAL A 518 14.43 -34.40 -2.44
C VAL A 518 13.00 -34.91 -2.67
N SER A 519 12.52 -35.80 -1.82
CA SER A 519 11.14 -36.29 -1.83
C SER A 519 10.22 -35.40 -0.99
N SER A 520 10.73 -34.84 0.10
CA SER A 520 9.99 -33.98 1.01
C SER A 520 10.92 -32.95 1.65
N LEU A 521 10.47 -31.71 1.72
CA LEU A 521 11.10 -30.62 2.46
C LEU A 521 10.05 -30.05 3.42
N THR A 522 10.29 -30.21 4.71
CA THR A 522 9.46 -29.62 5.76
C THR A 522 10.31 -28.79 6.71
N PHE A 523 9.68 -27.99 7.55
CA PHE A 523 10.36 -27.19 8.57
C PHE A 523 9.83 -27.60 9.94
N ASP A 524 10.73 -27.78 10.91
CA ASP A 524 10.33 -28.03 12.29
C ASP A 524 9.80 -26.75 12.99
N GLU A 525 9.41 -26.86 14.26
CA GLU A 525 8.88 -25.73 15.05
C GLU A 525 9.89 -24.58 15.19
N GLU A 526 11.20 -24.88 15.10
CA GLU A 526 12.30 -23.92 15.15
C GLU A 526 12.67 -23.37 13.75
N LYS A 527 11.95 -23.81 12.71
CA LYS A 527 12.16 -23.50 11.30
C LYS A 527 13.45 -24.06 10.70
N ASN A 528 13.99 -25.14 11.26
CA ASN A 528 15.08 -25.86 10.60
C ASN A 528 14.51 -26.78 9.50
N PRO A 529 15.17 -26.86 8.33
CA PRO A 529 14.72 -27.72 7.25
C PRO A 529 14.95 -29.20 7.59
N GLN A 530 13.91 -30.00 7.41
CA GLN A 530 13.91 -31.47 7.47
C GLN A 530 13.79 -31.98 6.03
N ILE A 531 14.83 -32.68 5.57
CA ILE A 531 14.98 -33.10 4.16
C ILE A 531 14.90 -34.62 4.10
N GLU A 532 13.93 -35.13 3.36
CA GLU A 532 13.87 -36.54 2.97
C GLU A 532 14.32 -36.68 1.52
N THR A 533 15.18 -37.65 1.26
CA THR A 533 15.76 -37.92 -0.06
C THR A 533 15.23 -39.23 -0.62
N ARG A 534 15.07 -39.28 -1.95
CA ARG A 534 14.72 -40.50 -2.65
C ARG A 534 15.91 -41.47 -2.69
N GLU A 535 15.66 -42.75 -2.41
CA GLU A 535 16.66 -43.82 -2.55
C GLU A 535 17.17 -43.95 -4.00
N ASP A 536 18.44 -44.34 -4.16
CA ASP A 536 19.11 -44.53 -5.45
C ASP A 536 19.02 -43.34 -6.42
N SER A 537 18.90 -42.12 -5.89
CA SER A 537 18.74 -40.89 -6.66
C SER A 537 20.02 -40.09 -6.86
N GLN A 538 21.18 -40.66 -6.52
CA GLN A 538 22.48 -40.00 -6.62
C GLN A 538 22.84 -39.72 -8.08
N HIS A 539 23.12 -38.46 -8.38
CA HIS A 539 23.56 -38.01 -9.70
C HIS A 539 24.47 -36.79 -9.58
N VAL A 540 25.18 -36.47 -10.66
CA VAL A 540 26.07 -35.30 -10.72
C VAL A 540 25.47 -34.27 -11.65
N ILE A 541 25.46 -33.02 -11.21
CA ILE A 541 25.20 -31.86 -12.06
C ILE A 541 26.56 -31.25 -12.42
N GLU A 542 26.94 -31.34 -13.69
CA GLU A 542 28.22 -30.84 -14.18
C GLU A 542 28.31 -29.31 -14.09
N ALA A 543 29.46 -28.83 -13.62
CA ALA A 543 29.80 -27.42 -13.48
C ALA A 543 31.31 -27.23 -13.29
N ASP A 544 31.85 -26.12 -13.77
CA ASP A 544 33.23 -25.68 -13.49
C ASP A 544 33.31 -24.58 -12.43
N THR A 545 32.17 -23.93 -12.14
CA THR A 545 32.03 -22.87 -11.15
C THR A 545 30.78 -23.13 -10.32
N VAL A 546 30.91 -23.03 -9.00
CA VAL A 546 29.78 -23.23 -8.08
C VAL A 546 29.55 -21.97 -7.26
N ILE A 547 28.32 -21.48 -7.20
CA ILE A 547 27.97 -20.27 -6.44
C ILE A 547 26.97 -20.62 -5.34
N PHE A 548 27.33 -20.41 -4.08
CA PHE A 548 26.41 -20.55 -2.95
C PHE A 548 25.55 -19.29 -2.78
N ALA A 549 24.22 -19.43 -2.94
CA ALA A 549 23.22 -18.39 -2.76
C ALA A 549 22.18 -18.79 -1.70
N ILE A 550 22.67 -19.29 -0.55
CA ILE A 550 21.86 -19.93 0.50
C ILE A 550 21.62 -19.05 1.74
N GLY A 551 21.82 -17.74 1.63
CA GLY A 551 21.51 -16.78 2.70
C GLY A 551 22.71 -15.97 3.19
N GLN A 552 22.45 -15.16 4.22
CA GLN A 552 23.33 -14.13 4.75
C GLN A 552 23.34 -14.15 6.27
N ARG A 553 24.37 -13.59 6.89
CA ARG A 553 24.45 -13.33 8.33
C ARG A 553 25.18 -12.02 8.61
N PRO A 554 25.00 -11.42 9.81
CA PRO A 554 25.83 -10.31 10.28
C PRO A 554 27.32 -10.68 10.29
N GLU A 555 28.19 -9.67 10.17
CA GLU A 555 29.65 -9.82 10.36
C GLU A 555 30.03 -10.15 11.81
#